data_AF-A0A318YR16-F1
#
_entry.id   AF-A0A318YR16-F1
#
_cell.length_a   1.000
_cell.length_b   1.000
_cell.length_c   1.000
_cell.angle_alpha   90.00
_cell.angle_beta   90.00
_cell.angle_gamma   90.00
#
_symmetry.space_group_name_H-M   'P 1'
#
loop_
_entity.id
_entity.type
_entity.pdbx_description
1 polymer ?
#
loop_
_entity_poly.entity_id
_entity_poly.type
_entity_poly.pdbx_seq_one_letter_code
_entity_poly.pdbx_strand_id
1 'polypeptide(L)'
;MTSIFLFCTSDVPASTINQFMTEFADASEDPNIFCLVRTPDQEQFDDWGTELPVQDFTTGFKNAPDSTLRLYTQNRIDQLKAAGKAGGLSPGWLAKLDERSPHDSTVVLQYRKIKANWAQALEDAEEQFQIPGQADVDDQYIWWKWRVSFADSFQLFNSVDEGMPDMIRLFTRPEFVDSDGVLHVDVPRQIIKGEIPDPITESAS
;
A
#
# COMPACT_ATOMS: atom_id res chain seq x y z
N MET A 1 -16.06 -3.39 -0.07
CA MET A 1 -14.88 -4.13 -0.57
C MET A 1 -14.09 -3.15 -1.42
N THR A 2 -12.79 -3.03 -1.16
CA THR A 2 -11.91 -2.01 -1.75
C THR A 2 -11.00 -2.69 -2.75
N SER A 3 -10.86 -2.12 -3.95
CA SER A 3 -9.90 -2.57 -4.96
C SER A 3 -8.73 -1.59 -5.07
N ILE A 4 -7.53 -2.09 -5.29
CA ILE A 4 -6.27 -1.33 -5.28
C ILE A 4 -5.59 -1.49 -6.64
N PHE A 5 -5.16 -0.39 -7.27
CA PHE A 5 -4.33 -0.51 -8.46
C PHE A 5 -2.96 -1.08 -8.13
N LEU A 6 -2.58 -2.10 -8.90
CA LEU A 6 -1.25 -2.69 -8.90
C LEU A 6 -0.52 -2.33 -10.19
N PHE A 7 0.65 -1.71 -10.05
CA PHE A 7 1.53 -1.36 -11.16
C PHE A 7 2.77 -2.24 -11.17
N CYS A 8 3.32 -2.49 -12.36
CA CYS A 8 4.67 -3.02 -12.51
C CYS A 8 5.57 -1.91 -13.04
N THR A 9 6.61 -1.54 -12.31
CA THR A 9 7.59 -0.50 -12.72
C THR A 9 8.86 -1.09 -13.35
N SER A 10 8.94 -2.43 -13.38
CA SER A 10 9.87 -3.23 -14.18
C SER A 10 9.09 -4.32 -14.93
N ASP A 11 9.72 -5.00 -15.88
CA ASP A 11 9.14 -6.18 -16.54
C ASP A 11 9.18 -7.36 -15.57
N VAL A 12 8.17 -7.43 -14.71
CA VAL A 12 8.01 -8.47 -13.68
C VAL A 12 7.38 -9.72 -14.29
N PRO A 13 7.93 -10.93 -14.06
CA PRO A 13 7.31 -12.16 -14.53
C PRO A 13 5.90 -12.34 -13.97
N ALA A 14 4.97 -12.86 -14.78
CA ALA A 14 3.61 -13.09 -14.33
C ALA A 14 3.55 -14.08 -13.15
N SER A 15 4.50 -15.00 -13.03
CA SER A 15 4.62 -15.88 -11.86
C SER A 15 4.78 -15.10 -10.55
N THR A 16 5.55 -14.02 -10.54
CA THR A 16 5.73 -13.15 -9.36
C THR A 16 4.44 -12.39 -9.03
N ILE A 17 3.72 -11.91 -10.04
CA ILE A 17 2.44 -11.21 -9.86
C ILE A 17 1.39 -12.18 -9.29
N ASN A 18 1.30 -13.37 -9.88
CA ASN A 18 0.42 -14.44 -9.43
C ASN A 18 0.75 -14.85 -7.99
N GLN A 19 2.04 -15.03 -7.66
CA GLN A 19 2.50 -15.33 -6.31
C GLN A 19 2.03 -14.26 -5.32
N PHE A 20 2.29 -12.99 -5.61
CA PHE A 20 1.89 -11.88 -4.74
C PHE A 20 0.37 -11.86 -4.47
N MET A 21 -0.44 -11.91 -5.54
CA MET A 21 -1.90 -11.85 -5.40
C MET A 21 -2.47 -13.08 -4.71
N THR A 22 -1.87 -14.27 -4.91
CA THR A 22 -2.24 -15.50 -4.20
C THR A 22 -1.88 -15.40 -2.72
N GLU A 23 -0.65 -15.03 -2.37
CA GLU A 23 -0.22 -14.92 -0.97
C GLU A 23 -1.03 -13.86 -0.21
N PHE A 24 -1.38 -12.74 -0.85
CA PHE A 24 -2.27 -11.75 -0.24
C PHE A 24 -3.67 -12.34 0.05
N ALA A 25 -4.28 -12.99 -0.94
CA ALA A 25 -5.62 -13.57 -0.82
C ALA A 25 -5.67 -14.70 0.23
N ASP A 26 -4.64 -15.55 0.27
CA ASP A 26 -4.51 -16.62 1.27
C ASP A 26 -4.38 -16.03 2.69
N ALA A 27 -3.60 -14.95 2.85
CA ALA A 27 -3.44 -14.27 4.14
C ALA A 27 -4.69 -13.52 4.60
N SER A 28 -5.54 -13.06 3.67
CA SER A 28 -6.78 -12.34 3.96
C SER A 28 -7.99 -13.24 4.18
N GLU A 29 -7.92 -14.52 3.81
CA GLU A 29 -9.08 -15.42 3.68
C GLU A 29 -10.18 -14.85 2.76
N ASP A 30 -9.79 -13.95 1.86
CA ASP A 30 -10.67 -13.14 1.00
C ASP A 30 -10.10 -13.11 -0.44
N PRO A 31 -10.92 -12.79 -1.46
CA PRO A 31 -10.41 -12.65 -2.82
C PRO A 31 -9.32 -11.57 -2.96
N ASN A 32 -8.43 -11.76 -3.95
CA ASN A 32 -7.46 -10.75 -4.35
C ASN A 32 -8.15 -9.41 -4.66
N ILE A 33 -7.66 -8.32 -4.07
CA ILE A 33 -8.20 -6.96 -4.27
C ILE A 33 -7.39 -6.12 -5.26
N PHE A 34 -6.30 -6.65 -5.80
CA PHE A 34 -5.42 -5.89 -6.69
C PHE A 34 -5.90 -5.93 -8.13
N CYS A 35 -6.19 -4.76 -8.71
CA CYS A 35 -6.48 -4.56 -10.12
C CYS A 35 -5.18 -4.23 -10.87
N LEU A 36 -4.71 -5.15 -11.70
CA LEU A 36 -3.47 -4.98 -12.46
C LEU A 36 -3.65 -3.94 -13.57
N VAL A 37 -2.80 -2.92 -13.55
CA VAL A 37 -2.74 -1.89 -14.60
C VAL A 37 -1.51 -2.17 -15.48
N ARG A 38 -1.76 -2.66 -16.70
CA ARG A 38 -0.69 -3.07 -17.62
C ARG A 38 -0.11 -1.88 -18.38
N THR A 39 -0.97 -0.99 -18.86
CA THR A 39 -0.59 0.18 -19.66
C THR A 39 -1.40 1.43 -19.26
N PRO A 40 -0.89 2.64 -19.53
CA PRO A 40 -1.59 3.90 -19.22
C PRO A 40 -2.92 4.11 -19.96
N ASP A 41 -3.09 3.45 -21.11
CA ASP A 41 -4.28 3.54 -21.96
C ASP A 41 -5.32 2.45 -21.66
N GLN A 42 -5.08 1.57 -20.67
CA GLN A 42 -6.01 0.50 -20.30
C GLN A 42 -7.40 1.05 -19.93
N GLU A 43 -8.43 0.67 -20.70
CA GLU A 43 -9.80 1.17 -20.53
C GLU A 43 -10.67 0.35 -19.59
N GLN A 44 -10.33 -0.92 -19.40
CA GLN A 44 -11.11 -1.87 -18.61
C GLN A 44 -10.30 -2.31 -17.40
N PHE A 45 -10.99 -2.38 -16.27
CA PHE A 45 -10.46 -2.83 -15.00
C PHE A 45 -11.45 -3.80 -14.40
N ASP A 46 -10.93 -4.85 -13.77
CA ASP A 46 -11.76 -5.82 -13.08
C ASP A 46 -12.37 -5.17 -11.83
N ASP A 47 -13.68 -5.32 -11.64
CA ASP A 47 -14.42 -4.59 -10.60
C ASP A 47 -13.91 -4.89 -9.17
N TRP A 48 -13.47 -6.14 -8.94
CA TRP A 48 -13.13 -6.69 -7.62
C TRP A 48 -11.73 -7.31 -7.54
N GLY A 49 -10.79 -6.80 -8.36
CA GLY A 49 -9.44 -7.34 -8.47
C GLY A 49 -9.27 -8.25 -9.68
N THR A 50 -8.02 -8.36 -10.15
CA THR A 50 -7.70 -9.11 -11.37
C THR A 50 -7.80 -10.60 -11.15
N GLU A 51 -8.45 -11.28 -12.09
CA GLU A 51 -8.56 -12.74 -12.11
C GLU A 51 -7.18 -13.40 -12.37
N LEU A 52 -6.86 -14.41 -11.56
CA LEU A 52 -5.66 -15.21 -11.69
C LEU A 52 -5.94 -16.47 -12.52
N PRO A 53 -4.96 -17.00 -13.29
CA PRO A 53 -3.60 -16.50 -13.42
C PRO A 53 -3.44 -15.40 -14.48
N VAL A 54 -2.65 -14.40 -14.16
CA VAL A 54 -2.13 -13.41 -15.11
C VAL A 54 -1.10 -14.06 -16.04
N GLN A 55 -1.05 -13.59 -17.30
CA GLN A 55 -0.06 -13.95 -18.31
C GLN A 55 1.06 -12.90 -18.39
N ASP A 56 2.23 -13.29 -18.88
CA ASP A 56 3.36 -12.36 -19.08
C ASP A 56 2.95 -11.20 -20.00
N PHE A 57 3.42 -10.00 -19.66
CA PHE A 57 3.21 -8.79 -20.44
C PHE A 57 4.38 -7.82 -20.24
N THR A 58 4.54 -6.87 -21.17
CA THR A 58 5.46 -5.74 -21.00
C THR A 58 4.72 -4.60 -20.34
N THR A 59 5.27 -4.06 -19.25
CA THR A 59 4.62 -2.95 -18.54
C THR A 59 4.75 -1.64 -19.30
N GLY A 60 3.67 -0.86 -19.35
CA GLY A 60 3.68 0.53 -19.82
C GLY A 60 4.18 1.54 -18.76
N PHE A 61 4.46 1.09 -17.53
CA PHE A 61 4.88 1.93 -16.41
C PHE A 61 6.37 1.74 -16.05
N LYS A 62 7.17 1.24 -16.99
CA LYS A 62 8.60 1.00 -16.77
C LYS A 62 9.31 2.27 -16.29
N ASN A 63 10.00 2.17 -15.16
CA ASN A 63 10.68 3.28 -14.47
C ASN A 63 9.78 4.47 -14.08
N ALA A 64 8.45 4.30 -14.05
CA ALA A 64 7.55 5.36 -13.65
C ALA A 64 7.78 5.73 -12.17
N PRO A 65 7.98 7.02 -11.83
CA PRO A 65 8.17 7.44 -10.45
C PRO A 65 6.85 7.36 -9.68
N ASP A 66 6.96 7.28 -8.35
CA ASP A 66 5.80 7.19 -7.44
C ASP A 66 4.78 8.32 -7.67
N SER A 67 5.25 9.55 -7.92
CA SER A 67 4.38 10.69 -8.22
C SER A 67 3.54 10.49 -9.49
N THR A 68 4.09 9.86 -10.53
CA THR A 68 3.36 9.54 -11.76
C THR A 68 2.29 8.49 -11.50
N LEU A 69 2.61 7.43 -10.73
CA LEU A 69 1.64 6.40 -10.36
C LEU A 69 0.50 6.98 -9.52
N ARG A 70 0.82 7.81 -8.51
CA ARG A 70 -0.16 8.48 -7.66
C ARG A 70 -1.09 9.39 -8.46
N LEU A 71 -0.55 10.17 -9.39
CA LEU A 71 -1.34 11.05 -10.26
C LEU A 71 -2.22 10.25 -11.22
N TYR A 72 -1.69 9.19 -11.81
CA TYR A 72 -2.46 8.28 -12.66
C TYR A 72 -3.63 7.65 -11.87
N THR A 73 -3.36 7.08 -10.69
CA THR A 73 -4.38 6.46 -9.84
C THR A 73 -5.51 7.44 -9.53
N GLN A 74 -5.18 8.66 -9.13
CA GLN A 74 -6.19 9.69 -8.83
C GLN A 74 -7.03 10.04 -10.05
N ASN A 75 -6.38 10.46 -11.14
CA ASN A 75 -7.07 10.90 -12.35
C ASN A 75 -7.91 9.77 -12.95
N ARG A 76 -7.39 8.55 -12.96
CA ARG A 76 -8.06 7.41 -13.58
C ARG A 76 -9.28 6.97 -12.76
N ILE A 77 -9.15 6.90 -11.44
CA ILE A 77 -10.28 6.58 -10.57
C ILE A 77 -11.37 7.66 -10.68
N ASP A 78 -11.01 8.94 -10.72
CA ASP A 78 -11.99 10.03 -10.86
C ASP A 78 -12.72 9.97 -12.21
N GLN A 79 -12.01 9.68 -13.31
CA GLN A 79 -12.62 9.43 -14.62
C GLN A 79 -13.58 8.24 -14.59
N LEU A 80 -13.16 7.12 -14.00
CA LEU A 80 -14.01 5.92 -13.88
C LEU A 80 -15.23 6.18 -13.01
N LYS A 81 -15.10 6.96 -11.91
CA LYS A 81 -16.22 7.37 -11.05
C LYS A 81 -17.21 8.22 -11.82
N ALA A 82 -16.74 9.22 -12.56
CA ALA A 82 -17.59 10.07 -13.40
C ALA A 82 -18.35 9.26 -14.47
N ALA A 83 -17.77 8.16 -14.95
CA ALA A 83 -18.40 7.24 -15.90
C ALA A 83 -19.24 6.13 -15.26
N GLY A 84 -19.31 6.04 -13.92
CA GLY A 84 -20.01 4.96 -13.22
C GLY A 84 -19.34 3.57 -13.34
N LYS A 85 -18.03 3.54 -13.60
CA LYS A 85 -17.22 2.33 -13.88
C LYS A 85 -16.08 2.11 -12.89
N ALA A 86 -16.07 2.80 -11.76
CA ALA A 86 -14.97 2.67 -10.78
C ALA A 86 -15.02 1.39 -9.96
N GLY A 87 -16.16 0.69 -9.90
CA GLY A 87 -16.32 -0.48 -9.04
C GLY A 87 -15.92 -0.18 -7.59
N GLY A 88 -15.08 -1.05 -7.02
CA GLY A 88 -14.51 -0.90 -5.68
C GLY A 88 -13.23 -0.04 -5.60
N LEU A 89 -12.76 0.57 -6.69
CA LEU A 89 -11.46 1.26 -6.71
C LEU A 89 -11.40 2.45 -5.76
N SER A 90 -10.41 2.41 -4.86
CA SER A 90 -10.13 3.49 -3.91
C SER A 90 -8.81 4.20 -4.23
N PRO A 91 -8.76 5.54 -4.22
CA PRO A 91 -7.52 6.29 -4.39
C PRO A 91 -6.67 6.34 -3.10
N GLY A 92 -7.10 5.69 -2.02
CA GLY A 92 -6.39 5.66 -0.74
C GLY A 92 -5.12 4.80 -0.75
N TRP A 93 -5.10 3.76 -1.58
CA TRP A 93 -3.96 2.86 -1.72
C TRP A 93 -3.52 2.75 -3.19
N LEU A 94 -2.24 2.46 -3.37
CA LEU A 94 -1.72 1.84 -4.58
C LEU A 94 -0.60 0.87 -4.23
N ALA A 95 -0.38 -0.11 -5.10
CA ALA A 95 0.69 -1.08 -4.98
C ALA A 95 1.61 -1.02 -6.21
N LYS A 96 2.90 -1.27 -6.00
CA LYS A 96 3.85 -1.46 -7.11
C LYS A 96 4.74 -2.67 -6.89
N LEU A 97 5.00 -3.38 -7.98
CA LEU A 97 6.09 -4.33 -8.11
C LEU A 97 7.20 -3.65 -8.93
N ASP A 98 8.44 -3.82 -8.49
CA ASP A 98 9.62 -3.25 -9.12
C ASP A 98 10.68 -4.33 -9.35
N GLU A 99 11.87 -3.96 -9.82
CA GLU A 99 12.95 -4.90 -10.13
C GLU A 99 13.38 -5.78 -8.95
N ARG A 100 13.13 -5.34 -7.72
CA ARG A 100 13.43 -6.12 -6.50
C ARG A 100 12.35 -7.14 -6.19
N SER A 101 11.11 -6.90 -6.60
CA SER A 101 9.96 -7.72 -6.23
C SER A 101 10.12 -9.22 -6.55
N PRO A 102 10.64 -9.63 -7.72
CA PRO A 102 10.85 -11.06 -8.01
C PRO A 102 11.91 -11.72 -7.14
N HIS A 103 12.92 -10.95 -6.70
CA HIS A 103 14.08 -11.48 -5.97
C HIS A 103 13.81 -11.55 -4.47
N ASP A 104 13.20 -10.50 -3.94
CA ASP A 104 12.97 -10.35 -2.50
C ASP A 104 11.60 -10.90 -2.07
N SER A 105 10.74 -11.27 -3.04
CA SER A 105 9.31 -11.56 -2.80
C SER A 105 8.61 -10.43 -2.02
N THR A 106 8.85 -9.20 -2.46
CA THR A 106 8.32 -7.98 -1.82
C THR A 106 7.47 -7.12 -2.75
N VAL A 107 6.48 -6.44 -2.18
CA VAL A 107 5.68 -5.40 -2.83
C VAL A 107 5.93 -4.07 -2.14
N VAL A 108 5.80 -2.97 -2.87
CA VAL A 108 5.70 -1.65 -2.25
C VAL A 108 4.24 -1.20 -2.21
N LEU A 109 3.70 -1.02 -1.00
CA LEU A 109 2.38 -0.45 -0.77
C LEU A 109 2.53 1.03 -0.41
N GLN A 110 1.65 1.86 -0.96
CA GLN A 110 1.60 3.29 -0.67
C GLN A 110 0.20 3.68 -0.22
N TYR A 111 0.14 4.42 0.90
CA TYR A 111 -1.11 4.88 1.49
C TYR A 111 -1.19 6.41 1.47
N ARG A 112 -2.37 6.93 1.16
CA ARG A 112 -2.69 8.35 1.11
C ARG A 112 -3.63 8.75 2.23
N LYS A 113 -3.28 9.81 2.97
CA LYS A 113 -4.21 10.53 3.84
C LYS A 113 -4.36 11.98 3.38
N ILE A 114 -5.57 12.52 3.48
CA ILE A 114 -5.80 13.97 3.33
C ILE A 114 -5.13 14.67 4.50
N LYS A 115 -4.25 15.63 4.22
CA LYS A 115 -3.46 16.35 5.22
C LYS A 115 -4.32 17.11 6.23
N ALA A 116 -5.42 17.70 5.79
CA ALA A 116 -6.39 18.36 6.67
C ALA A 116 -7.05 17.37 7.64
N ASN A 117 -7.43 16.19 7.17
CA ASN A 117 -8.02 15.16 8.03
C ASN A 117 -7.01 14.60 9.03
N TRP A 118 -5.73 14.49 8.62
CA TRP A 118 -4.65 14.12 9.52
C TRP A 118 -4.47 15.18 10.62
N ALA A 119 -4.41 16.46 10.25
CA ALA A 119 -4.29 17.55 11.21
C ALA A 119 -5.46 17.57 12.22
N GLN A 120 -6.69 17.41 11.74
CA GLN A 120 -7.87 17.36 12.59
C GLN A 120 -7.81 16.18 13.57
N ALA A 121 -7.42 14.98 13.10
CA ALA A 121 -7.32 13.80 13.96
C ALA A 121 -6.29 13.97 15.08
N LEU A 122 -5.19 14.69 14.82
CA LEU A 122 -4.20 15.03 15.85
C LEU A 122 -4.71 16.09 16.82
N GLU A 123 -5.39 17.13 16.32
CA GLU A 123 -6.00 18.16 17.16
C GLU A 123 -7.06 17.57 18.09
N ASP A 124 -7.93 16.69 17.58
CA ASP A 124 -8.95 15.99 18.36
C ASP A 124 -8.34 15.09 19.46
N ALA A 125 -7.11 14.61 19.25
CA ALA A 125 -6.33 13.82 20.21
C ALA A 125 -5.45 14.70 21.13
N GLU A 126 -5.55 16.03 21.04
CA GLU A 126 -4.69 16.99 21.76
C GLU A 126 -3.19 16.80 21.49
N GLU A 127 -2.85 16.29 20.30
CA GLU A 127 -1.49 16.02 19.89
C GLU A 127 -0.91 17.12 19.00
N GLN A 128 0.41 17.30 19.09
CA GLN A 128 1.12 18.20 18.18
C GLN A 128 1.10 17.66 16.75
N PHE A 129 0.97 18.57 15.77
CA PHE A 129 1.06 18.19 14.36
C PHE A 129 2.44 17.58 14.06
N GLN A 130 2.44 16.30 13.72
CA GLN A 130 3.62 15.57 13.29
C GLN A 130 3.24 14.56 12.20
N ILE A 131 4.17 14.29 11.28
CA ILE A 131 4.02 13.25 10.25
C ILE A 131 5.11 12.22 10.54
N PRO A 132 4.75 10.99 10.95
CA PRO A 132 5.73 9.98 11.32
C PRO A 132 6.37 9.34 10.10
N GLY A 133 7.60 8.84 10.29
CA GLY A 133 8.39 8.14 9.29
C GLY A 133 8.74 8.96 8.04
N GLN A 134 9.17 8.24 7.01
CA GLN A 134 9.44 8.82 5.70
C GLN A 134 8.15 8.90 4.89
N ALA A 135 7.61 10.11 4.76
CA ALA A 135 6.44 10.40 3.95
C ALA A 135 6.74 11.46 2.89
N ASP A 136 6.14 11.31 1.72
CA ASP A 136 6.10 12.37 0.72
C ASP A 136 4.86 13.24 1.00
N VAL A 137 5.04 14.55 1.12
CA VAL A 137 3.97 15.49 1.48
C VAL A 137 3.78 16.48 0.35
N ASP A 138 2.56 16.58 -0.16
CA ASP A 138 2.14 17.64 -1.07
C ASP A 138 1.13 18.59 -0.38
N ASP A 139 0.53 19.50 -1.14
CA ASP A 139 -0.40 20.51 -0.59
C ASP A 139 -1.65 19.88 0.05
N GLN A 140 -2.11 18.73 -0.46
CA GLN A 140 -3.37 18.11 -0.08
C GLN A 140 -3.19 16.79 0.67
N TYR A 141 -2.12 16.06 0.39
CA TYR A 141 -1.96 14.67 0.78
C TYR A 141 -0.63 14.40 1.46
N ILE A 142 -0.68 13.40 2.33
CA ILE A 142 0.48 12.75 2.92
C ILE A 142 0.52 11.32 2.35
N TRP A 143 1.68 10.93 1.84
CA TRP A 143 1.92 9.62 1.27
C TRP A 143 2.98 8.86 2.06
N TRP A 144 2.57 7.77 2.69
CA TRP A 144 3.51 6.81 3.26
C TRP A 144 3.73 5.66 2.30
N LYS A 145 4.92 5.07 2.37
CA LYS A 145 5.29 3.91 1.55
C LYS A 145 6.00 2.89 2.41
N TRP A 146 5.71 1.62 2.14
CA TRP A 146 6.35 0.49 2.79
C TRP A 146 6.70 -0.55 1.75
N ARG A 147 7.93 -1.06 1.79
CA ARG A 147 8.25 -2.34 1.16
C ARG A 147 7.98 -3.42 2.20
N VAL A 148 7.21 -4.42 1.83
CA VAL A 148 6.83 -5.55 2.70
C VAL A 148 6.92 -6.84 1.90
N SER A 149 7.09 -7.96 2.60
CA SER A 149 6.95 -9.28 1.98
C SER A 149 5.54 -9.45 1.41
N PHE A 150 5.39 -10.32 0.41
CA PHE A 150 4.08 -10.67 -0.13
C PHE A 150 3.15 -11.23 0.95
N ALA A 151 3.62 -12.18 1.76
CA ALA A 151 2.86 -12.78 2.86
C ALA A 151 2.40 -11.76 3.94
N ASP A 152 3.17 -10.71 4.19
CA ASP A 152 2.84 -9.71 5.22
C ASP A 152 2.00 -8.54 4.71
N SER A 153 1.87 -8.40 3.39
CA SER A 153 1.24 -7.24 2.76
C SER A 153 -0.22 -7.04 3.16
N PHE A 154 -0.99 -8.12 3.36
CA PHE A 154 -2.36 -8.05 3.89
C PHE A 154 -2.39 -7.49 5.31
N GLN A 155 -1.48 -7.93 6.19
CA GLN A 155 -1.46 -7.47 7.59
C GLN A 155 -1.14 -5.98 7.70
N LEU A 156 -0.23 -5.48 6.86
CA LEU A 156 0.01 -4.04 6.73
C LEU A 156 -1.25 -3.31 6.27
N PHE A 157 -1.87 -3.77 5.18
CA PHE A 157 -3.10 -3.17 4.65
C PHE A 157 -4.20 -3.10 5.72
N ASN A 158 -4.52 -4.23 6.35
CA ASN A 158 -5.58 -4.34 7.35
C ASN A 158 -5.34 -3.45 8.58
N SER A 159 -4.08 -3.26 8.97
CA SER A 159 -3.74 -2.41 10.12
C SER A 159 -3.79 -0.91 9.81
N VAL A 160 -3.53 -0.53 8.56
CA VAL A 160 -3.33 0.89 8.17
C VAL A 160 -4.53 1.48 7.42
N ASP A 161 -5.41 0.68 6.82
CA ASP A 161 -6.45 1.16 5.88
C ASP A 161 -7.36 2.26 6.44
N GLU A 162 -7.75 2.17 7.71
CA GLU A 162 -8.54 3.20 8.40
C GLU A 162 -7.79 4.54 8.57
N GLY A 163 -6.47 4.50 8.42
CA GLY A 163 -5.58 5.65 8.51
C GLY A 163 -5.59 6.25 9.90
N MET A 164 -5.61 5.39 10.92
CA MET A 164 -5.49 5.77 12.33
C MET A 164 -4.07 6.28 12.61
N PRO A 165 -3.91 7.43 13.28
CA PRO A 165 -2.58 7.99 13.57
C PRO A 165 -1.63 7.02 14.27
N ASP A 166 -2.11 6.27 15.25
CA ASP A 166 -1.28 5.33 16.02
C ASP A 166 -0.79 4.15 15.18
N MET A 167 -1.65 3.62 14.30
CA MET A 167 -1.24 2.54 13.40
C MET A 167 -0.21 3.04 12.39
N ILE A 168 -0.44 4.22 11.79
CA ILE A 168 0.54 4.82 10.89
C ILE A 168 1.87 5.08 11.60
N ARG A 169 1.87 5.59 12.84
CA ARG A 169 3.08 5.79 13.63
C ARG A 169 3.81 4.49 13.88
N LEU A 170 3.11 3.45 14.34
CA LEU A 170 3.70 2.17 14.68
C LEU A 170 4.36 1.51 13.46
N PHE A 171 3.67 1.51 12.32
CA PHE A 171 4.16 0.89 11.09
C PHE A 171 5.21 1.71 10.35
N THR A 172 5.46 2.96 10.75
CA THR A 172 6.49 3.83 10.14
C THR A 172 7.75 3.95 10.98
N ARG A 173 7.84 3.21 12.08
CA ARG A 173 8.99 3.20 12.97
C ARG A 173 10.22 2.59 12.28
N PRO A 174 11.38 3.26 12.31
CA PRO A 174 12.58 2.80 11.61
C PRO A 174 13.17 1.52 12.21
N GLU A 175 12.95 1.25 13.50
CA GLU A 175 13.48 0.04 14.16
C GLU A 175 12.84 -1.27 13.66
N PHE A 176 11.71 -1.20 12.95
CA PHE A 176 11.06 -2.37 12.33
C PHE A 176 11.44 -2.56 10.87
N VAL A 177 12.32 -1.71 10.32
CA VAL A 177 12.78 -1.78 8.94
C VAL A 177 14.18 -2.37 8.91
N ASP A 178 14.38 -3.41 8.08
CA ASP A 178 15.67 -4.06 7.94
C ASP A 178 16.68 -3.22 7.13
N SER A 179 17.92 -3.75 7.01
CA SER A 179 18.98 -3.09 6.24
C SER A 179 18.69 -2.93 4.75
N ASP A 180 17.75 -3.71 4.21
CA ASP A 180 17.33 -3.69 2.81
C ASP A 180 16.10 -2.80 2.58
N GLY A 181 15.59 -2.17 3.65
CA GLY A 181 14.44 -1.28 3.62
C GLY A 181 13.09 -2.00 3.61
N VAL A 182 13.05 -3.27 4.00
CA VAL A 182 11.81 -4.06 4.13
C VAL A 182 11.29 -3.95 5.56
N LEU A 183 10.00 -3.65 5.70
CA LEU A 183 9.32 -3.59 6.99
C LEU A 183 8.98 -5.01 7.48
N HIS A 184 9.42 -5.33 8.69
CA HIS A 184 9.01 -6.50 9.47
C HIS A 184 7.65 -6.24 10.13
N VAL A 185 6.58 -6.69 9.49
CA VAL A 185 5.18 -6.48 9.93
C VAL A 185 4.82 -7.32 11.15
N ASP A 186 5.52 -8.42 11.40
CA ASP A 186 5.31 -9.28 12.54
C ASP A 186 5.57 -8.58 13.88
N VAL A 187 6.55 -7.67 13.95
CA VAL A 187 6.87 -6.92 15.17
C VAL A 187 5.73 -5.98 15.60
N PRO A 188 5.26 -5.02 14.78
CA PRO A 188 4.14 -4.15 15.16
C PRO A 188 2.85 -4.97 15.39
N ARG A 189 2.67 -6.09 14.69
CA ARG A 189 1.54 -7.00 14.92
C ARG A 189 1.58 -7.64 16.31
N GLN A 190 2.74 -8.13 16.74
CA GLN A 190 2.92 -8.70 18.08
C GLN A 190 2.66 -7.64 19.17
N ILE A 191 3.08 -6.39 18.93
CA ILE A 191 2.78 -5.26 19.83
C ILE A 191 1.27 -5.02 19.93
N ILE A 192 0.56 -4.93 18.79
CA ILE A 192 -0.90 -4.70 18.76
C ILE A 192 -1.66 -5.81 19.51
N LYS A 193 -1.19 -7.05 19.40
CA LYS A 193 -1.79 -8.19 20.11
C LYS A 193 -1.40 -8.29 21.58
N GLY A 194 -0.47 -7.45 22.06
CA GLY A 194 0.08 -7.53 23.41
C GLY A 194 0.97 -8.75 23.65
N GLU A 195 1.48 -9.37 22.59
CA GLU A 195 2.41 -10.52 22.68
C GLU A 195 3.82 -10.08 23.11
N ILE A 196 4.21 -8.85 22.74
CA ILE A 196 5.44 -8.19 23.18
C ILE A 196 5.14 -6.74 23.62
N PRO A 197 5.91 -6.17 24.56
CA PRO A 197 5.76 -4.78 24.97
C PRO A 197 6.20 -3.82 23.84
N ASP A 198 5.65 -2.61 23.85
CA ASP A 198 6.13 -1.54 22.96
C ASP A 198 7.43 -0.95 23.54
N PRO A 199 8.57 -1.08 22.83
CA PRO A 199 9.88 -0.67 23.33
C PRO A 199 9.98 0.84 23.66
N ILE A 200 9.15 1.69 23.03
CA ILE A 200 9.15 3.13 23.32
C ILE A 200 8.42 3.40 24.64
N THR A 201 7.34 2.67 24.94
CA THR A 201 6.62 2.85 26.21
C THR A 201 7.42 2.39 27.42
N GLU A 202 8.27 1.36 27.27
CA GLU A 202 9.17 0.92 28.34
C GLU A 202 10.29 1.94 28.64
N SER A 203 10.79 2.64 27.62
CA SER A 203 11.87 3.63 27.81
C SER A 203 11.43 4.94 28.51
N ALA A 204 10.12 5.14 28.67
CA ALA A 204 9.53 6.29 29.37
C ALA A 204 9.08 5.97 30.81
N SER A 205 9.30 4.74 31.28
CA SER A 205 8.96 4.23 32.61
C SER A 205 10.17 4.22 33.55
#